data_AF-A0A6G3WMA5-F1
#
_entry.id   AF-A0A6G3WMA5-F1
#
_cell.length_a   1.000
_cell.length_b   1.000
_cell.length_c   1.000
_cell.angle_alpha   90.00
_cell.angle_beta   90.00
_cell.angle_gamma   90.00
#
_symmetry.space_group_name_H-M   'P 1'
#
loop_
_entity.id
_entity.type
_entity.pdbx_description
1 polymer ?
#
loop_
_entity_poly.entity_id
_entity_poly.type
_entity_poly.pdbx_seq_one_letter_code
_entity_poly.pdbx_strand_id
1 'polypeptide(L)' 'APAAGETLTGTGFGRTADEWAPIKMHQGRFTVDGSDATSVNITGVDGAAVCAGDTGGPVFREQGGTAAIVGINSRSWQGV' A
#
# COMPACT_ATOMS: atom_id res chain seq x y z
N ALA A 1 -9.57 12.30 5.30
CA ALA A 1 -8.49 11.29 5.31
C ALA A 1 -9.11 9.89 5.19
N PRO A 2 -8.35 8.83 4.84
CA PRO A 2 -8.84 7.46 4.92
C PRO A 2 -9.38 7.11 6.30
N ALA A 3 -10.53 6.42 6.34
CA ALA A 3 -11.22 6.09 7.58
C ALA A 3 -10.72 4.74 8.13
N ALA A 4 -10.68 4.59 9.46
CA ALA A 4 -10.34 3.31 10.07
C ALA A 4 -11.30 2.19 9.59
N GLY A 5 -10.74 1.02 9.28
CA GLY A 5 -11.45 -0.12 8.69
C GLY A 5 -11.69 -0.04 7.18
N GLU A 6 -11.38 1.09 6.53
CA GLU A 6 -11.41 1.18 5.06
C GLU A 6 -10.36 0.24 4.46
N THR A 7 -10.69 -0.42 3.34
CA THR A 7 -9.67 -1.13 2.55
C THR A 7 -9.18 -0.26 1.40
N LEU A 8 -7.85 -0.18 1.28
CA LEU A 8 -7.13 0.49 0.21
C LEU A 8 -6.35 -0.53 -0.62
N THR A 9 -6.00 -0.12 -1.84
CA THR A 9 -5.12 -0.87 -2.73
C THR A 9 -3.81 -0.10 -2.88
N GLY A 10 -2.69 -0.80 -2.71
CA GLY A 10 -1.36 -0.29 -3.07
C GLY A 10 -0.84 -1.03 -4.29
N THR A 11 -0.13 -0.32 -5.17
CA THR A 11 0.58 -0.92 -6.32
C THR A 11 2.06 -0.54 -6.29
N GLY A 12 2.90 -1.41 -6.83
CA GLY A 12 4.33 -1.21 -6.82
C GLY A 12 5.12 -2.22 -7.62
N PHE A 13 6.43 -2.03 -7.58
CA PHE A 13 7.46 -2.90 -8.16
C PHE A 13 8.49 -3.29 -7.09
N GLY A 14 8.16 -3.12 -5.80
CA GLY A 14 9.05 -3.47 -4.71
C GLY A 14 9.24 -4.97 -4.56
N ARG A 15 10.18 -5.35 -3.70
CA ARG A 15 10.49 -6.74 -3.38
C ARG A 15 9.24 -7.50 -2.94
N THR A 16 9.02 -8.69 -3.53
CA THR A 16 8.00 -9.65 -3.09
C THR A 16 8.63 -10.74 -2.23
N ALA A 17 7.83 -11.71 -1.76
CA ALA A 17 8.34 -12.86 -1.03
C ALA A 17 9.34 -13.70 -1.85
N ASP A 18 9.17 -13.73 -3.18
CA ASP A 18 9.91 -14.64 -4.06
C ASP A 18 10.88 -13.91 -5.03
N GLU A 19 10.77 -12.58 -5.16
CA GLU A 19 11.57 -11.81 -6.13
C GLU A 19 12.09 -10.50 -5.54
N TRP A 20 13.42 -10.31 -5.64
CA TRP A 20 14.12 -9.17 -5.05
C TRP A 20 13.88 -7.84 -5.78
N ALA A 21 13.83 -7.86 -7.12
CA ALA A 21 13.67 -6.67 -7.95
C ALA A 21 12.67 -6.93 -9.10
N PRO A 22 11.36 -7.00 -8.80
CA PRO A 22 10.34 -7.27 -9.80
C PRO A 22 10.29 -6.23 -10.91
N ILE A 23 10.11 -6.70 -12.13
CA ILE A 23 9.85 -5.87 -13.31
C ILE A 23 8.38 -5.87 -13.74
N LYS A 24 7.53 -6.57 -12.98
CA LYS A 24 6.08 -6.59 -13.18
C LYS A 24 5.40 -5.88 -12.02
N MET A 25 4.44 -5.02 -12.35
CA MET A 25 3.60 -4.38 -11.36
C MET A 25 2.79 -5.44 -10.62
N HIS A 26 2.73 -5.28 -9.31
CA HIS A 26 1.87 -6.06 -8.44
C HIS A 26 1.12 -5.15 -7.48
N GLN A 27 0.13 -5.71 -6.82
CA GLN A 27 -0.77 -4.98 -5.93
C GLN A 27 -1.04 -5.75 -4.65
N GLY A 28 -1.31 -5.01 -3.59
CA GLY A 28 -1.70 -5.54 -2.28
C GLY A 28 -2.89 -4.78 -1.71
N ARG A 29 -3.67 -5.45 -0.87
CA ARG A 29 -4.76 -4.84 -0.12
C ARG A 29 -4.30 -4.50 1.29
N PHE A 30 -4.75 -3.37 1.79
CA PHE A 30 -4.39 -2.87 3.11
C PHE A 30 -5.62 -2.31 3.83
N THR A 31 -5.79 -2.68 5.09
CA THR A 31 -6.82 -2.09 5.96
C THR A 31 -6.24 -0.87 6.66
N VAL A 32 -7.01 0.23 6.72
CA VAL A 32 -6.61 1.44 7.44
C VAL A 32 -6.79 1.23 8.93
N ASP A 33 -5.72 1.39 9.69
CA ASP A 33 -5.75 1.35 11.15
C ASP A 33 -6.18 2.71 11.72
N GLY A 34 -5.74 3.79 11.07
CA GLY A 34 -6.07 5.17 11.41
C GLY A 34 -5.28 6.17 10.58
N SER A 35 -5.68 7.44 10.66
CA SER A 35 -4.98 8.54 9.96
C SER A 35 -4.77 9.74 10.88
N ASP A 36 -3.67 10.46 10.66
CA ASP A 36 -3.36 11.74 11.28
C ASP A 36 -3.27 12.86 10.21
N ALA A 37 -2.70 14.01 10.55
CA ALA A 37 -2.60 15.16 9.66
C ALA A 37 -1.78 14.91 8.38
N THR A 38 -0.79 14.02 8.42
CA THR A 38 0.16 13.79 7.31
C THR A 38 0.36 12.32 6.96
N SER A 39 -0.20 11.41 7.76
CA SER A 39 0.07 10.00 7.65
C SER A 39 -1.18 9.14 7.78
N VAL A 40 -1.14 7.98 7.13
CA VAL A 40 -2.17 6.93 7.22
C VAL A 40 -1.43 5.67 7.59
N ASN A 41 -1.85 5.05 8.69
CA ASN A 41 -1.34 3.76 9.12
C ASN A 41 -2.22 2.67 8.52
N ILE A 42 -1.57 1.68 7.92
CA ILE A 42 -2.23 0.59 7.21
C ILE A 42 -1.59 -0.74 7.59
N THR A 43 -2.43 -1.77 7.65
CA THR A 43 -2.01 -3.16 7.85
C THR A 43 -2.34 -3.97 6.61
N GLY A 44 -1.39 -4.77 6.15
CA GLY A 44 -1.58 -5.62 4.98
C GLY A 44 -2.57 -6.76 5.23
N VAL A 45 -3.35 -7.07 4.20
CA VAL A 45 -4.29 -8.19 4.17
C VAL A 45 -3.65 -9.36 3.41
N ASP A 46 -3.90 -10.60 3.87
CA ASP A 46 -3.41 -11.84 3.24
C ASP A 46 -1.89 -11.85 3.00
N GLY A 47 -1.12 -11.29 3.94
CA GLY A 47 0.34 -11.24 3.87
C GLY A 47 0.91 -10.13 2.97
N ALA A 48 0.07 -9.23 2.44
CA ALA A 48 0.55 -8.06 1.71
C ALA A 48 1.45 -7.19 2.59
N ALA A 49 2.49 -6.61 2.01
CA ALA A 49 3.37 -5.68 2.70
C ALA A 49 3.94 -4.66 1.71
N VAL A 50 4.20 -3.45 2.17
CA VAL A 50 5.04 -2.47 1.46
C VAL A 50 6.50 -2.82 1.76
N CYS A 51 7.33 -2.94 0.72
CA CYS A 51 8.71 -3.38 0.83
C CYS A 51 9.69 -2.47 0.07
N ALA A 52 10.97 -2.87 0.02
CA ALA A 52 12.01 -2.13 -0.70
C ALA A 52 11.64 -1.98 -2.17
N GLY A 53 11.59 -0.74 -2.67
CA GLY A 53 11.19 -0.41 -4.04
C GLY A 53 9.74 0.07 -4.19
N ASP A 54 8.89 -0.08 -3.16
CA ASP A 54 7.51 0.45 -3.19
C ASP A 54 7.40 1.91 -2.75
N THR A 55 8.46 2.46 -2.15
CA THR A 55 8.49 3.87 -1.71
C THR A 55 8.23 4.81 -2.88
N GLY A 56 7.32 5.76 -2.70
CA GLY A 56 6.82 6.65 -3.75
C GLY A 56 5.62 6.09 -4.51
N GLY A 57 5.32 4.80 -4.37
CA GLY A 57 4.15 4.15 -4.97
C GLY A 57 2.82 4.64 -4.36
N PRO A 58 1.72 4.61 -5.14
CA PRO A 58 0.44 5.11 -4.69
C PRO A 58 -0.29 4.09 -3.80
N VAL A 59 -1.06 4.63 -2.86
CA VAL A 59 -2.16 3.92 -2.20
C VAL A 59 -3.45 4.63 -2.58
N PHE A 60 -4.44 3.88 -3.07
CA PHE A 60 -5.67 4.44 -3.60
C PHE A 60 -6.90 3.67 -3.13
N ARG A 61 -8.05 4.34 -3.19
CA ARG A 61 -9.37 3.74 -3.09
C ARG A 61 -10.04 3.77 -4.46
N GLU A 62 -10.90 2.80 -4.74
CA GLU A 62 -11.77 2.84 -5.91
C GLU A 62 -13.21 3.11 -5.47
N GLN A 63 -13.86 4.07 -6.14
CA GLN A 63 -15.26 4.38 -5.91
C GLN A 63 -15.93 4.71 -7.24
N GLY A 64 -17.00 3.98 -7.57
CA GLY A 64 -17.74 4.20 -8.82
C GLY A 64 -16.88 4.08 -10.08
N GLY A 65 -15.89 3.18 -10.08
CA GLY A 65 -14.98 2.98 -11.22
C GLY A 65 -13.87 4.03 -11.35
N THR A 66 -13.75 4.96 -10.40
CA THR A 66 -12.67 5.95 -10.36
C THR A 66 -11.69 5.63 -9.24
N ALA A 67 -10.40 5.60 -9.56
CA ALA A 67 -9.34 5.49 -8.56
C ALA A 67 -8.95 6.88 -8.03
N ALA A 68 -8.93 7.03 -6.71
CA ALA A 68 -8.45 8.23 -6.04
C ALA A 68 -7.25 7.89 -5.17
N ILE A 69 -6.10 8.54 -5.43
CA ILE A 69 -4.90 8.41 -4.60
C ILE A 69 -5.19 9.06 -3.24
N VAL A 70 -4.94 8.32 -2.17
CA VAL A 70 -5.17 8.76 -0.79
C VAL A 70 -3.91 8.75 0.07
N GLY A 71 -2.80 8.27 -0.49
CA GLY A 71 -1.51 8.24 0.18
C GLY A 71 -0.39 7.85 -0.76
N ILE A 72 0.84 8.10 -0.31
CA ILE A 72 2.07 7.70 -0.96
C ILE A 72 2.87 6.85 0.03
N ASN A 73 3.31 5.67 -0.41
CA ASN A 73 4.12 4.78 0.41
C ASN A 73 5.45 5.47 0.76
N SER A 74 5.72 5.64 2.06
CA SER A 74 6.93 6.32 2.56
C SER A 74 7.73 5.48 3.56
N ARG A 75 7.12 4.43 4.09
CA ARG A 75 7.67 3.56 5.13
C ARG A 75 7.33 2.11 4.79
N SER A 76 8.19 1.19 5.21
CA SER A 76 8.04 -0.24 5.00
C SER A 76 8.57 -0.99 6.21
N TRP A 77 8.01 -2.17 6.47
CA TRP A 77 8.49 -3.03 7.56
C TRP A 77 9.74 -3.82 7.19
N GLN A 78 10.01 -3.98 5.88
CA GLN A 78 11.16 -4.71 5.37
C GLN A 78 11.27 -6.15 5.92
N GLY A 79 10.11 -6.79 6.13
CA GLY A 79 10.05 -8.19 6.56
C GLY A 79 10.87 -9.10 5.64
N VAL A 80 11.51 -10.11 6.24
CA VAL A 80 12.22 -11.18 5.53
C VAL A 80 11.27 -12.25 5.05
#